data_AF-A0A968HCX3-F1
#
_entry.id   AF-A0A968HCX3-F1
#
_cell.length_a   1.000
_cell.length_b   1.000
_cell.length_c   1.000
_cell.angle_alpha   90.00
_cell.angle_beta   90.00
_cell.angle_gamma   90.00
#
_symmetry.space_group_name_H-M   'P 1'
#
loop_
_entity.id
_entity.type
_entity.pdbx_description
1 polymer ?
#
loop_
_entity_poly.entity_id
_entity_poly.type
_entity_poly.pdbx_seq_one_letter_code
_entity_poly.pdbx_strand_id
1 'polypeptide(L)'
;MARRQRRFSKLFETLRSLKGTSPDPEKAAEIANFKQYLDGNRKITIKPIDPKKYELREASIAPFNLQLAAAGAITNAERYVVTFTEMSNAGLSSVGVTRTDLGMEPTHEDNVFSSNFYPALIRVFIPSGSGQTSTSAITGKSYKRRNGTSYTYPFGRTTLQSAEQEARAALTIDIKGARPENAKATVSYEPEIFRSNRRRGTSI
;
A
#
# COMPACT_ATOMS: atom_id res chain seq x y z
N MET A 1 0.45 -23.44 -4.23
CA MET A 1 1.49 -23.44 -5.28
C MET A 1 1.20 -22.55 -6.50
N ALA A 2 -0.07 -22.29 -6.88
CA ALA A 2 -0.45 -21.55 -8.10
C ALA A 2 0.18 -20.14 -8.29
N ARG A 3 0.39 -19.36 -7.21
CA ARG A 3 1.02 -18.02 -7.31
C ARG A 3 2.51 -18.06 -7.67
N ARG A 4 3.25 -19.10 -7.27
CA ARG A 4 4.69 -19.23 -7.59
C ARG A 4 4.91 -19.54 -9.07
N GLN A 5 4.06 -20.38 -9.66
CA GLN A 5 4.13 -20.73 -11.07
C GLN A 5 3.90 -19.52 -12.00
N ARG A 6 3.02 -18.58 -11.64
CA ARG A 6 2.79 -17.37 -12.44
C ARG A 6 3.97 -16.39 -12.45
N ARG A 7 4.69 -16.22 -11.34
CA ARG A 7 5.82 -15.27 -11.25
C ARG A 7 7.09 -15.77 -11.95
N PHE A 8 7.27 -17.09 -12.04
CA PHE A 8 8.43 -17.72 -12.65
C PHE A 8 8.06 -18.56 -13.89
N SER A 9 6.92 -18.28 -14.53
CA SER A 9 6.40 -19.09 -15.64
C SER A 9 7.43 -19.29 -16.74
N LYS A 10 8.12 -18.21 -17.14
CA LYS A 10 9.20 -18.26 -18.13
C LYS A 10 10.37 -19.15 -17.69
N LEU A 11 10.76 -19.12 -16.42
CA LEU A 11 11.84 -19.99 -15.90
C LEU A 11 11.41 -21.45 -15.82
N PHE A 12 10.14 -21.71 -15.48
CA PHE A 12 9.56 -23.06 -15.52
C PHE A 12 9.46 -23.59 -16.96
N GLU A 13 9.05 -22.76 -17.92
CA GLU A 13 9.04 -23.10 -19.34
C GLU A 13 10.45 -23.42 -19.84
N THR A 14 11.42 -22.59 -19.48
CA THR A 14 12.83 -22.80 -19.88
C THR A 14 13.39 -24.08 -19.26
N LEU A 15 13.09 -24.36 -17.98
CA LEU A 15 13.47 -25.62 -17.33
C LEU A 15 12.85 -26.84 -18.00
N ARG A 16 11.58 -26.74 -18.42
CA ARG A 16 10.87 -27.83 -19.11
C ARG A 16 11.39 -28.05 -20.54
N SER A 17 11.83 -27.00 -21.22
CA SER A 17 12.40 -27.11 -22.57
C SER A 17 13.82 -27.67 -22.59
N LEU A 18 14.58 -27.50 -21.50
CA LEU A 18 15.97 -27.98 -21.35
C LEU A 18 16.06 -29.49 -21.07
N LYS A 19 15.33 -30.34 -21.81
CA LYS A 19 15.26 -31.82 -21.63
C LYS A 19 16.63 -32.53 -21.78
N GLY A 20 17.60 -32.26 -20.91
CA GLY A 20 18.98 -32.78 -20.96
C GLY A 20 19.97 -31.90 -21.73
N THR A 21 19.54 -30.82 -22.38
CA THR A 21 20.42 -29.86 -23.07
C THR A 21 20.95 -28.79 -22.13
N SER A 22 22.20 -28.36 -22.37
CA SER A 22 22.82 -27.27 -21.61
C SER A 22 22.07 -25.95 -21.86
N PRO A 23 21.78 -25.17 -20.80
CA PRO A 23 21.17 -23.86 -20.95
C PRO A 23 22.10 -22.91 -21.71
N ASP A 24 21.49 -21.95 -22.40
CA ASP A 24 22.16 -20.78 -22.96
C ASP A 24 23.13 -20.19 -21.90
N PRO A 25 24.42 -20.01 -22.23
CA PRO A 25 25.44 -19.59 -21.26
C PRO A 25 25.06 -18.30 -20.51
N GLU A 26 24.34 -17.38 -21.14
CA GLU A 26 23.88 -16.14 -20.49
C GLU A 26 22.82 -16.38 -19.39
N LYS A 27 22.06 -17.47 -19.48
CA LYS A 27 20.97 -17.83 -18.55
C LYS A 27 21.30 -19.01 -17.64
N ALA A 28 22.42 -19.70 -17.90
CA ALA A 28 22.85 -20.87 -17.16
C ALA A 28 22.90 -20.61 -15.64
N ALA A 29 23.49 -19.48 -15.23
CA ALA A 29 23.57 -19.09 -13.82
C ALA A 29 22.20 -18.78 -13.20
N GLU A 30 21.30 -18.12 -13.95
CA GLU A 30 19.94 -17.81 -13.47
C GLU A 30 19.11 -19.08 -13.26
N ILE A 31 19.21 -20.04 -14.19
CA ILE A 31 18.52 -21.33 -14.10
C ILE A 31 19.10 -22.18 -12.96
N ALA A 32 20.42 -22.20 -12.79
CA ALA A 32 21.07 -22.91 -11.68
C ALA A 32 20.64 -22.35 -10.31
N ASN A 33 20.62 -21.02 -10.17
CA ASN A 33 20.15 -20.35 -8.95
C ASN A 33 18.67 -20.65 -8.66
N PHE A 34 17.84 -20.66 -9.71
CA PHE A 34 16.42 -20.97 -9.56
C PHE A 34 16.19 -22.44 -9.16
N LYS A 35 16.96 -23.40 -9.71
CA LYS A 35 16.94 -24.81 -9.26
C LYS A 35 17.30 -24.93 -7.78
N GLN A 36 18.40 -24.29 -7.34
CA GLN A 36 18.79 -24.28 -5.92
C GLN A 36 17.71 -23.69 -5.00
N TYR A 37 16.95 -22.70 -5.48
CA TYR A 37 15.80 -22.16 -4.75
C TYR A 37 14.62 -23.15 -4.67
N LEU A 38 14.32 -23.88 -5.75
CA LEU A 38 13.30 -24.93 -5.76
C LEU A 38 13.68 -26.09 -4.82
N ASP A 39 14.96 -26.46 -4.81
CA ASP A 39 15.52 -27.51 -3.96
C ASP A 39 15.67 -27.08 -2.48
N GLY A 40 15.36 -25.82 -2.15
CA GLY A 40 15.41 -25.28 -0.79
C GLY A 40 16.81 -24.88 -0.28
N ASN A 41 17.84 -25.07 -1.10
CA ASN A 41 19.24 -24.72 -0.80
C ASN A 41 19.48 -23.20 -0.82
N ARG A 42 18.67 -22.45 -1.56
CA ARG A 42 18.69 -20.98 -1.57
C ARG A 42 17.46 -20.41 -0.90
N LYS A 43 17.64 -19.66 0.19
CA LYS A 43 16.55 -19.10 1.01
C LYS A 43 16.48 -17.58 0.89
N ILE A 44 15.27 -17.05 0.98
CA ILE A 44 15.04 -15.60 1.06
C ILE A 44 15.17 -15.20 2.53
N THR A 45 16.25 -14.52 2.87
CA THR A 45 16.41 -13.94 4.20
C THR A 45 15.61 -12.65 4.28
N ILE A 46 14.52 -12.68 5.06
CA ILE A 46 13.77 -11.47 5.40
C ILE A 46 14.51 -10.82 6.56
N LYS A 47 14.93 -9.56 6.40
CA LYS A 47 15.55 -8.83 7.50
C LYS A 47 14.52 -8.58 8.59
N PRO A 48 14.88 -8.73 9.87
CA PRO A 48 13.98 -8.40 10.96
C PRO A 48 13.57 -6.93 10.86
N ILE A 49 12.28 -6.70 11.10
CA ILE A 49 11.64 -5.41 10.99
C ILE A 49 11.42 -4.91 12.42
N ASP A 50 11.62 -3.61 12.65
CA ASP A 50 11.34 -2.98 13.94
C ASP A 50 9.81 -3.02 14.21
N PRO A 51 9.34 -3.77 15.22
CA PRO A 51 7.90 -3.95 15.46
C PRO A 51 7.20 -2.63 15.80
N LYS A 52 7.90 -1.67 16.43
CA LYS A 52 7.31 -0.37 16.80
C LYS A 52 6.83 0.42 15.58
N LYS A 53 7.50 0.27 14.44
CA LYS A 53 7.10 0.94 13.19
C LYS A 53 5.79 0.42 12.61
N TYR A 54 5.36 -0.77 13.03
CA TYR A 54 4.17 -1.45 12.51
C TYR A 54 3.06 -1.55 13.56
N GLU A 55 3.24 -0.88 14.71
CA GLU A 55 2.16 -0.65 15.67
C GLU A 55 1.02 0.10 14.98
N LEU A 56 -0.21 -0.34 15.24
CA LEU A 56 -1.40 0.29 14.68
C LEU A 56 -1.80 1.49 15.54
N ARG A 57 -2.06 2.60 14.87
CA ARG A 57 -2.66 3.82 15.41
C ARG A 57 -4.08 3.94 14.92
N GLU A 58 -4.93 4.48 15.78
CA GLU A 58 -6.32 4.74 15.47
C GLU A 58 -6.55 6.21 15.07
N ALA A 59 -7.49 6.38 14.15
CA ALA A 59 -8.07 7.66 13.78
C ALA A 59 -9.55 7.45 13.48
N SER A 60 -10.31 8.54 13.42
CA SER A 60 -11.66 8.54 12.91
C SER A 60 -11.75 9.37 11.63
N ILE A 61 -12.47 8.88 10.63
CA ILE A 61 -12.66 9.59 9.35
C ILE A 61 -14.12 9.61 8.94
N ALA A 62 -14.54 10.67 8.26
CA ALA A 62 -15.86 10.71 7.64
C ALA A 62 -15.82 10.09 6.23
N PRO A 63 -16.73 9.16 5.91
CA PRO A 63 -16.74 8.46 4.64
C PRO A 63 -17.24 9.35 3.50
N PHE A 64 -16.74 9.13 2.28
CA PHE A 64 -17.14 9.87 1.08
C PHE A 64 -18.54 9.49 0.57
N ASN A 65 -18.87 8.20 0.59
CA ASN A 65 -20.07 7.67 -0.05
C ASN A 65 -21.32 7.62 0.85
N LEU A 66 -21.27 8.20 2.06
CA LEU A 66 -22.46 8.35 2.91
C LEU A 66 -22.93 9.80 2.95
N GLN A 67 -24.25 9.97 2.96
CA GLN A 67 -24.87 11.26 3.21
C GLN A 67 -24.74 11.61 4.69
N LEU A 68 -24.26 12.82 4.98
CA LEU A 68 -24.17 13.36 6.34
C LEU A 68 -25.50 14.01 6.71
N ALA A 69 -25.85 13.96 7.99
CA ALA A 69 -27.13 14.40 8.55
C ALA A 69 -27.31 15.92 8.52
N ALA A 70 -26.22 16.70 8.62
CA ALA A 70 -26.27 18.15 8.61
C ALA A 70 -25.37 18.77 7.52
N ALA A 71 -25.90 19.79 6.84
CA ALA A 71 -25.13 20.57 5.89
C ALA A 71 -24.05 21.40 6.63
N GLY A 72 -22.82 20.89 6.68
CA GLY A 72 -21.63 21.68 7.04
C GLY A 72 -20.87 21.26 8.30
N ALA A 73 -21.40 20.34 9.13
CA ALA A 73 -20.69 19.83 10.30
C ALA A 73 -20.65 18.30 10.30
N ILE A 74 -19.44 17.74 10.25
CA ILE A 74 -19.20 16.31 10.40
C ILE A 74 -19.18 16.00 11.90
N THR A 75 -20.12 15.20 12.38
CA THR A 75 -20.20 14.79 13.79
C THR A 75 -19.38 13.52 14.06
N ASN A 76 -19.08 13.24 15.34
CA ASN A 76 -18.36 12.03 15.73
C ASN A 76 -19.13 10.75 15.39
N ALA A 77 -20.46 10.77 15.47
CA ALA A 77 -21.32 9.63 15.13
C ALA A 77 -21.32 9.27 13.64
N GLU A 78 -20.82 10.17 12.78
CA GLU A 78 -20.70 9.96 11.33
C GLU A 78 -19.29 9.53 10.91
N ARG A 79 -18.35 9.49 11.86
CA ARG A 79 -16.97 9.10 11.62
C ARG A 79 -16.77 7.63 11.95
N TYR A 80 -16.02 6.96 11.09
CA TYR A 80 -15.65 5.56 11.24
C TYR A 80 -14.23 5.44 11.77
N VAL A 81 -14.03 4.53 12.71
CA VAL A 81 -12.70 4.23 13.23
C VAL A 81 -11.90 3.45 12.19
N VAL A 82 -10.66 3.92 11.95
CA VAL A 82 -9.72 3.35 11.01
C VAL A 82 -8.35 3.22 11.66
N THR A 83 -7.58 2.23 11.19
CA THR A 83 -6.22 2.00 11.69
C THR A 83 -5.18 2.25 10.60
N PHE A 84 -4.02 2.76 11.01
CA PHE A 84 -2.86 2.95 10.14
C PHE A 84 -1.57 2.72 10.94
N THR A 85 -0.44 2.50 10.28
CA THR A 85 0.81 2.16 10.98
C THR A 85 1.50 3.39 11.57
N GLU A 86 2.21 3.23 12.70
CA GLU A 86 3.09 4.26 13.25
C GLU A 86 4.13 4.77 12.24
N MET A 87 4.63 3.91 11.35
CA MET A 87 5.53 4.33 10.26
C MET A 87 4.88 5.39 9.36
N SER A 88 3.59 5.22 9.03
CA SER A 88 2.84 6.23 8.30
C SER A 88 2.65 7.47 9.17
N ASN A 89 2.25 7.32 10.44
CA ASN A 89 2.08 8.45 11.36
C ASN A 89 3.34 9.34 11.45
N ALA A 90 4.51 8.75 11.71
CA ALA A 90 5.78 9.46 11.73
C ALA A 90 6.16 10.07 10.36
N GLY A 91 5.68 9.44 9.27
CA GLY A 91 5.89 9.85 7.90
C GLY A 91 5.11 11.10 7.45
N LEU A 92 4.10 11.56 8.21
CA LEU A 92 3.29 12.75 7.88
C LEU A 92 4.17 13.97 7.59
N SER A 93 5.17 14.21 8.45
CA SER A 93 6.14 15.31 8.30
C SER A 93 6.98 15.22 7.03
N SER A 94 7.32 14.01 6.57
CA SER A 94 8.08 13.78 5.34
C SER A 94 7.22 14.01 4.11
N VAL A 95 5.95 13.61 4.19
CA VAL A 95 4.95 13.80 3.13
C VAL A 95 4.53 15.28 3.05
N GLY A 96 4.57 16.00 4.17
CA GLY A 96 4.19 17.41 4.24
C GLY A 96 2.68 17.62 4.33
N VAL A 97 1.95 16.65 4.89
CA VAL A 97 0.52 16.75 5.19
C VAL A 97 0.28 16.45 6.66
N THR A 98 -0.81 16.97 7.19
CA THR A 98 -1.27 16.75 8.56
C THR A 98 -2.39 15.71 8.61
N ARG A 99 -2.80 15.31 9.82
CA ARG A 99 -3.99 14.45 9.99
C ARG A 99 -5.26 15.18 9.52
N THR A 100 -5.35 16.48 9.77
CA THR A 100 -6.48 17.32 9.37
C THR A 100 -6.62 17.41 7.85
N ASP A 101 -5.51 17.55 7.12
CA ASP A 101 -5.54 17.55 5.64
C ASP A 101 -6.13 16.25 5.07
N LEU A 102 -5.91 15.13 5.79
CA LEU A 102 -6.42 13.81 5.44
C LEU A 102 -7.84 13.56 5.97
N GLY A 103 -8.46 14.52 6.66
CA GLY A 103 -9.77 14.34 7.30
C GLY A 103 -9.77 13.37 8.48
N MET A 104 -8.59 13.06 9.03
CA MET A 104 -8.41 12.21 10.20
C MET A 104 -8.52 13.02 11.49
N GLU A 105 -9.39 12.56 12.38
CA GLU A 105 -9.57 13.08 13.73
C GLU A 105 -9.16 12.04 14.79
N PRO A 106 -9.02 12.43 16.07
CA PRO A 106 -8.98 11.50 17.18
C PRO A 106 -10.19 10.56 17.21
N THR A 107 -10.03 9.40 17.84
CA THR A 107 -11.16 8.52 18.11
C THR A 107 -11.94 8.99 19.34
N HIS A 108 -13.25 8.79 19.30
CA HIS A 108 -14.23 9.13 20.32
C HIS A 108 -15.18 7.95 20.51
N GLU A 109 -15.82 7.88 21.68
CA GLU A 109 -16.75 6.79 22.04
C GLU A 109 -17.92 6.67 21.05
N ASP A 110 -18.37 7.80 20.48
CA ASP A 110 -19.47 7.84 19.52
C ASP A 110 -19.07 7.43 18.10
N ASN A 111 -17.78 7.19 17.82
CA ASN A 111 -17.37 6.81 16.48
C ASN A 111 -17.86 5.41 16.10
N VAL A 112 -18.13 5.23 14.80
CA VAL A 112 -18.64 3.98 14.26
C VAL A 112 -17.51 2.96 14.07
N PHE A 113 -17.60 1.85 14.78
CA PHE A 113 -16.79 0.67 14.53
C PHE A 113 -17.49 -0.24 13.53
N SER A 114 -16.92 -0.43 12.34
CA SER A 114 -17.51 -1.27 11.30
C SER A 114 -16.45 -2.13 10.61
N SER A 115 -16.67 -3.44 10.59
CA SER A 115 -15.86 -4.38 9.81
C SER A 115 -16.13 -4.33 8.30
N ASN A 116 -17.18 -3.60 7.90
CA ASN A 116 -17.64 -3.50 6.52
C ASN A 116 -17.18 -2.22 5.82
N PHE A 117 -16.59 -1.29 6.57
CA PHE A 117 -16.05 -0.05 6.04
C PHE A 117 -14.55 -0.19 5.79
N TYR A 118 -14.14 0.10 4.56
CA TYR A 118 -12.74 0.22 4.17
C TYR A 118 -12.52 1.64 3.66
N PRO A 119 -11.68 2.43 4.34
CA PRO A 119 -11.49 3.83 3.99
C PRO A 119 -10.84 3.97 2.62
N ALA A 120 -11.01 5.13 1.98
CA ALA A 120 -10.15 5.50 0.88
C ALA A 120 -8.70 5.59 1.38
N LEU A 121 -7.76 5.07 0.59
CA LEU A 121 -6.34 5.06 0.94
C LEU A 121 -5.54 5.90 -0.04
N ILE A 122 -4.66 6.74 0.49
CA ILE A 122 -3.63 7.43 -0.28
C ILE A 122 -2.28 6.79 0.00
N ARG A 123 -1.56 6.45 -1.06
CA ARG A 123 -0.23 5.85 -1.01
C ARG A 123 0.77 6.81 -1.61
N VAL A 124 1.77 7.17 -0.81
CA VAL A 124 2.81 8.12 -1.19
C VAL A 124 4.13 7.40 -1.22
N PHE A 125 4.81 7.42 -2.36
CA PHE A 125 6.20 6.99 -2.47
C PHE A 125 7.09 8.20 -2.70
N ILE A 126 7.92 8.51 -1.72
CA ILE A 126 8.92 9.58 -1.80
C ILE A 126 10.25 8.94 -2.22
N PRO A 127 10.73 9.20 -3.46
CA PRO A 127 12.03 8.71 -3.88
C PRO A 127 13.14 9.36 -3.06
N SER A 128 14.18 8.60 -2.75
CA SER A 128 15.38 9.11 -2.10
C SER A 128 16.64 8.60 -2.78
N GLY A 129 17.65 9.46 -2.88
CA GLY A 129 18.98 9.12 -3.42
C GLY A 129 18.99 8.54 -4.84
N SER A 130 20.13 7.95 -5.21
CA SER A 130 20.25 7.15 -6.42
C SER A 130 19.66 5.75 -6.20
N GLY A 131 19.09 5.17 -7.27
CA GLY A 131 18.59 3.79 -7.21
C GLY A 131 19.72 2.82 -6.89
N GLN A 132 19.45 1.84 -6.03
CA GLN A 132 20.41 0.80 -5.68
C GLN A 132 20.27 -0.39 -6.63
N THR A 133 21.41 -0.90 -7.10
CA THR A 133 21.44 -2.21 -7.74
C THR A 133 21.22 -3.26 -6.66
N SER A 134 20.13 -4.01 -6.81
CA SER A 134 19.80 -5.13 -5.94
C SER A 134 19.85 -6.41 -6.76
N THR A 135 20.28 -7.50 -6.14
CA THR A 135 20.34 -8.80 -6.80
C THR A 135 19.20 -9.67 -6.29
N SER A 136 18.45 -10.28 -7.21
CA SER A 136 17.38 -11.21 -6.87
C SER A 136 17.94 -12.39 -6.06
N ALA A 137 17.44 -12.58 -4.84
CA ALA A 137 17.82 -13.71 -4.01
C ALA A 137 17.41 -15.07 -4.63
N ILE A 138 16.51 -15.09 -5.61
CA ILE A 138 16.02 -16.31 -6.26
C ILE A 138 16.78 -16.59 -7.56
N THR A 139 16.90 -15.58 -8.42
CA THR A 139 17.43 -15.75 -9.78
C THR A 139 18.88 -15.28 -9.92
N GLY A 140 19.40 -14.49 -8.97
CA GLY A 140 20.71 -13.85 -9.10
C GLY A 140 20.74 -12.69 -10.10
N LYS A 141 19.61 -12.35 -10.73
CA LYS A 141 19.53 -11.24 -11.67
C LYS A 141 19.59 -9.91 -10.94
N SER A 142 20.50 -9.03 -11.36
CA SER A 142 20.59 -7.66 -10.88
C SER A 142 19.47 -6.80 -11.47
N TYR A 143 18.86 -5.97 -10.64
CA TYR A 143 17.85 -5.00 -11.04
C TYR A 143 18.08 -3.69 -10.29
N LYS A 144 17.78 -2.57 -10.94
CA LYS A 144 17.82 -1.25 -10.28
C LYS A 144 16.53 -1.07 -9.48
N ARG A 145 16.65 -1.00 -8.16
CA ARG A 145 15.56 -0.64 -7.26
C ARG A 145 15.56 0.87 -7.05
N ARG A 146 14.40 1.49 -7.20
CA ARG A 146 14.22 2.89 -6.80
C ARG A 146 14.28 2.96 -5.27
N ASN A 147 15.22 3.73 -4.76
CA ASN A 147 15.29 4.03 -3.33
C ASN A 147 14.20 5.04 -2.97
N GLY A 148 13.67 4.91 -1.76
CA GLY A 148 12.58 5.74 -1.28
C GLY A 148 11.79 5.08 -0.17
N THR A 149 10.87 5.84 0.38
CA THR A 149 9.97 5.40 1.46
C THR A 149 8.53 5.47 0.98
N SER A 150 7.76 4.44 1.30
CA SER A 150 6.32 4.39 1.04
C SER A 150 5.55 4.61 2.33
N TYR A 151 4.55 5.48 2.27
CA TYR A 151 3.57 5.68 3.34
C TYR A 151 2.17 5.40 2.81
N THR A 152 1.27 4.98 3.68
CA THR A 152 -0.14 4.74 3.33
C THR A 152 -1.01 5.31 4.43
N TYR A 153 -1.97 6.15 4.04
CA TYR A 153 -2.87 6.83 4.96
C TYR A 153 -4.32 6.57 4.56
N PRO A 154 -5.20 6.28 5.52
CA PRO A 154 -6.62 6.47 5.30
C PRO A 154 -6.92 7.97 5.19
N PHE A 155 -7.86 8.33 4.34
CA PHE A 155 -8.35 9.70 4.25
C PHE A 155 -9.86 9.72 4.05
N GLY A 156 -10.50 10.78 4.53
CA GLY A 156 -11.95 10.97 4.49
C GLY A 156 -12.34 12.37 4.08
N ARG A 157 -13.64 12.65 4.16
CA ARG A 157 -14.20 13.98 3.89
C ARG A 157 -13.64 15.01 4.86
N THR A 158 -13.42 16.21 4.33
CA THR A 158 -13.16 17.42 5.12
C THR A 158 -14.29 18.42 4.87
N THR A 159 -14.29 19.53 5.60
CA THR A 159 -15.20 20.66 5.32
C THR A 159 -14.90 21.33 3.98
N LEU A 160 -13.67 21.22 3.48
CA LEU A 160 -13.23 21.80 2.21
C LEU A 160 -13.40 20.85 1.02
N GLN A 161 -13.24 19.55 1.23
CA GLN A 161 -13.36 18.53 0.18
C GLN A 161 -14.41 17.49 0.58
N SER A 162 -15.61 17.70 0.05
CA SER A 162 -16.76 16.84 0.32
C SER A 162 -16.83 15.63 -0.61
N ALA A 163 -16.25 15.73 -1.82
CA ALA A 163 -16.17 14.65 -2.80
C ALA A 163 -14.77 14.02 -2.81
N GLU A 164 -14.73 12.68 -2.99
CA GLU A 164 -13.46 11.94 -2.96
C GLU A 164 -12.50 12.40 -4.05
N GLN A 165 -13.00 12.69 -5.25
CA GLN A 165 -12.17 13.13 -6.37
C GLN A 165 -11.49 14.47 -6.11
N GLU A 166 -12.18 15.40 -5.44
CA GLU A 166 -11.64 16.70 -5.06
C GLU A 166 -10.56 16.55 -3.99
N ALA A 167 -10.82 15.74 -2.96
CA ALA A 167 -9.85 15.43 -1.92
C ALA A 167 -8.57 14.80 -2.50
N ARG A 168 -8.71 13.86 -3.44
CA ARG A 168 -7.56 13.24 -4.13
C ARG A 168 -6.74 14.27 -4.91
N ALA A 169 -7.39 15.16 -5.65
CA ALA A 169 -6.71 16.19 -6.44
C ALA A 169 -5.95 17.17 -5.53
N ALA A 170 -6.62 17.68 -4.49
CA ALA A 170 -6.02 18.59 -3.51
C ALA A 170 -4.82 17.94 -2.82
N LEU A 171 -4.97 16.74 -2.25
CA LEU A 171 -3.87 16.03 -1.59
C LEU A 171 -2.71 15.73 -2.54
N THR A 172 -2.95 15.42 -3.83
CA THR A 172 -1.85 15.25 -4.79
C THR A 172 -1.04 16.54 -4.92
N ILE A 173 -1.72 17.69 -5.02
CA ILE A 173 -1.09 19.00 -5.16
C ILE A 173 -0.31 19.33 -3.88
N ASP A 174 -0.95 19.21 -2.72
CA ASP A 174 -0.37 19.51 -1.42
C ASP A 174 0.89 18.67 -1.17
N ILE A 175 0.80 17.35 -1.37
CA ILE A 175 1.94 16.44 -1.15
C ILE A 175 3.12 16.78 -2.06
N LYS A 176 2.87 17.02 -3.35
CA LYS A 176 3.94 17.32 -4.31
C LYS A 176 4.50 18.73 -4.14
N GLY A 177 3.70 19.66 -3.64
CA GLY A 177 4.06 21.05 -3.40
C GLY A 177 4.67 21.32 -2.01
N ALA A 178 4.45 20.43 -1.04
CA ALA A 178 4.85 20.67 0.35
C ALA A 178 6.37 20.79 0.53
N ARG A 179 7.14 20.07 -0.30
CA ARG A 179 8.61 20.01 -0.20
C ARG A 179 9.28 19.82 -1.56
N PRO A 180 10.47 20.40 -1.80
CA PRO A 180 11.20 20.23 -3.07
C PRO A 180 11.47 18.76 -3.43
N GLU A 181 11.79 17.90 -2.45
CA GLU A 181 12.01 16.47 -2.66
C GLU A 181 10.74 15.71 -3.09
N ASN A 182 9.56 16.22 -2.74
CA ASN A 182 8.28 15.58 -3.05
C ASN A 182 7.78 15.88 -4.47
N ALA A 183 8.42 16.79 -5.20
CA ALA A 183 8.07 17.08 -6.60
C ALA A 183 8.10 15.82 -7.50
N LYS A 184 8.93 14.82 -7.14
CA LYS A 184 9.07 13.53 -7.84
C LYS A 184 8.34 12.38 -7.13
N ALA A 185 7.56 12.67 -6.09
CA ALA A 185 6.78 11.68 -5.37
C ALA A 185 5.72 11.06 -6.28
N THR A 186 5.48 9.78 -6.09
CA THR A 186 4.38 9.07 -6.75
C THR A 186 3.24 8.95 -5.74
N VAL A 187 2.07 9.45 -6.11
CA VAL A 187 0.86 9.39 -5.30
C VAL A 187 -0.14 8.49 -6.01
N SER A 188 -0.66 7.49 -5.31
CA SER A 188 -1.69 6.59 -5.83
C SER A 188 -2.82 6.41 -4.82
N TYR A 189 -3.96 5.97 -5.32
CA TYR A 189 -5.21 5.98 -4.56
C TYR A 189 -5.91 4.63 -4.67
N GLU A 190 -6.48 4.19 -3.55
CA GLU A 190 -7.48 3.12 -3.52
C GLU A 190 -8.80 3.71 -3.03
N PRO A 191 -9.92 3.46 -3.75
CA PRO A 191 -11.21 4.02 -3.40
C PRO A 191 -11.74 3.47 -2.08
N GLU A 192 -12.62 4.24 -1.46
CA GLU A 192 -13.45 3.76 -0.35
C GLU A 192 -14.34 2.59 -0.79
N ILE A 193 -14.51 1.60 0.10
CA ILE A 193 -15.36 0.44 -0.16
C ILE A 193 -16.24 0.17 1.07
N PHE A 194 -17.55 0.12 0.84
CA PHE A 194 -18.50 -0.50 1.76
C PHE A 194 -18.83 -1.91 1.27
N ARG A 195 -18.52 -2.92 2.08
CA ARG A 195 -19.00 -4.27 1.80
C ARG A 195 -20.49 -4.32 2.09
N SER A 196 -21.29 -4.58 1.07
CA SER A 196 -22.71 -4.86 1.30
C SER A 196 -22.81 -6.15 2.13
N ASN A 197 -23.58 -6.11 3.22
CA ASN A 197 -24.03 -7.32 3.89
C ASN A 197 -25.02 -8.04 2.98
N ARG A 198 -24.55 -8.64 1.89
CA ARG A 198 -25.34 -9.59 1.12
C ARG A 198 -25.40 -10.88 1.94
N ARG A 199 -26.22 -10.88 3.01
CA ARG A 199 -26.78 -12.13 3.52
C ARG A 199 -27.45 -12.78 2.32
N ARG A 200 -26.86 -13.86 1.80
CA ARG A 200 -27.53 -14.73 0.84
C ARG A 200 -28.85 -15.09 1.50
N GLY A 201 -29.96 -14.62 0.93
CA GLY A 201 -31.27 -15.11 1.29
C GLY A 201 -31.24 -16.62 1.07
N THR A 202 -31.23 -17.37 2.16
CA THR A 202 -31.67 -18.76 2.13
C THR A 202 -33.18 -18.66 1.94
N SER A 203 -33.62 -18.70 0.68
CA SER A 203 -35.00 -19.05 0.37
C SER A 203 -35.18 -20.50 0.84
N ILE A 204 -36.02 -20.70 1.84
CA ILE A 204 -36.61 -22.00 2.17
C ILE A 204 -37.73 -22.26 1.16
#